data_AF-A0A9D6NFP3-F1
#
_entry.id   AF-A0A9D6NFP3-F1
#
_cell.length_a   1.000
_cell.length_b   1.000
_cell.length_c   1.000
_cell.angle_alpha   90.00
_cell.angle_beta   90.00
_cell.angle_gamma   90.00
#
_symmetry.space_group_name_H-M   'P 1'
#
loop_
_entity.id
_entity.type
_entity.pdbx_description
1 polymer ?
#
loop_
_entity_poly.entity_id
_entity_poly.type
_entity_poly.pdbx_seq_one_letter_code
_entity_poly.pdbx_strand_id
1 'polypeptide(L)'
;MVSLLLSLVVLAVLDSTASLEEPFLVQAGDRPIQVEIGHAAPLPVDYDGDGRRDLLVGQFGDGKLRIYRNQGSDESPAFGSFEYFRAGAKEATVPFG
;
A
#
# COMPACT_ATOMS: atom_id res chain seq x y z
N MET A 1 -35.85 36.49 -36.68
CA MET A 1 -34.44 36.66 -36.25
C MET A 1 -34.41 36.90 -34.75
N VAL A 2 -34.07 35.89 -33.94
CA VAL A 2 -33.29 36.08 -32.70
C VAL A 2 -32.43 34.80 -32.55
N SER A 3 -31.14 35.04 -32.31
CA SER A 3 -30.01 34.15 -32.49
C SER A 3 -30.01 32.89 -31.62
N LEU A 4 -29.52 31.78 -32.17
CA LEU A 4 -28.90 30.70 -31.38
C LEU A 4 -27.71 31.27 -30.60
N LEU A 5 -27.61 30.92 -29.33
CA LEU A 5 -26.36 30.98 -28.57
C LEU A 5 -26.14 29.59 -27.97
N LEU A 6 -25.27 28.84 -28.65
CA LEU A 6 -24.54 27.71 -28.10
C LEU A 6 -23.90 28.16 -26.78
N SER A 7 -24.38 27.64 -25.64
CA SER A 7 -23.54 27.59 -24.44
C SER A 7 -22.98 26.18 -24.36
N LEU A 8 -21.76 26.09 -24.84
CA LEU A 8 -20.77 25.03 -24.64
C LEU A 8 -21.02 24.31 -23.31
N VAL A 9 -21.51 23.06 -23.37
CA VAL A 9 -21.30 22.11 -22.27
C VAL A 9 -19.80 22.13 -22.05
N VAL A 10 -19.37 22.65 -20.90
CA VAL A 10 -18.00 22.52 -20.43
C VAL A 10 -17.76 21.02 -20.39
N LEU A 11 -17.10 20.52 -21.43
CA LEU A 11 -16.46 19.22 -21.45
C LEU A 11 -15.58 19.25 -20.19
N ALA A 12 -16.05 18.57 -19.14
CA ALA A 12 -15.28 18.44 -17.91
C ALA A 12 -13.88 18.03 -18.35
N VAL A 13 -12.93 18.90 -18.03
CA VAL A 13 -11.54 18.75 -18.39
C VAL A 13 -11.18 17.32 -18.00
N LEU A 14 -10.84 16.49 -18.98
CA LEU A 14 -10.08 15.27 -18.77
C LEU A 14 -8.70 15.73 -18.33
N ASP A 15 -8.61 16.31 -17.12
CA ASP A 15 -7.34 16.64 -16.50
C ASP A 15 -6.82 15.33 -15.91
N SER A 16 -6.42 14.45 -16.80
CA SER A 16 -5.75 13.19 -16.47
C SER A 16 -4.25 13.44 -16.30
N THR A 17 -3.85 14.62 -15.83
CA THR A 17 -2.52 14.78 -15.27
C THR A 17 -2.58 14.27 -13.83
N ALA A 18 -2.57 12.95 -13.68
CA ALA A 18 -2.35 12.32 -12.38
C ALA A 18 -0.98 12.81 -11.88
N SER A 19 -0.99 13.85 -11.05
CA SER A 19 0.20 14.29 -10.32
C SER A 19 0.36 13.35 -9.15
N LEU A 20 1.59 12.90 -8.91
CA LEU A 20 1.91 12.24 -7.66
C LEU A 20 1.79 13.25 -6.53
N GLU A 21 1.24 12.80 -5.41
CA GLU A 21 1.28 13.55 -4.15
C GLU A 21 2.70 13.58 -3.58
N GLU A 22 2.93 14.43 -2.58
CA GLU A 22 4.20 14.43 -1.87
C GLU A 22 4.50 13.05 -1.27
N PRO A 23 5.75 12.57 -1.36
CA PRO A 23 6.10 11.28 -0.79
C PRO A 23 5.95 11.33 0.73
N PHE A 24 5.35 10.29 1.29
CA PHE A 24 5.21 10.11 2.73
C PHE A 24 5.73 8.75 3.16
N LEU A 25 6.13 8.67 4.44
CA LEU A 25 6.51 7.39 5.05
C LEU A 25 5.23 6.67 5.48
N VAL A 26 5.05 5.43 4.99
CA VAL A 26 3.98 4.55 5.47
C VAL A 26 4.25 4.21 6.94
N GLN A 27 3.24 4.37 7.79
CA GLN A 27 3.35 4.20 9.24
C GLN A 27 2.81 2.86 9.71
N ALA A 28 3.38 2.36 10.81
CA ALA A 28 2.90 1.27 11.64
C ALA A 28 2.82 1.77 13.09
N GLY A 29 1.62 2.15 13.54
CA GLY A 29 1.44 3.03 14.69
C GLY A 29 2.14 4.38 14.45
N ASP A 30 2.93 4.85 15.42
CA ASP A 30 3.63 6.14 15.34
C ASP A 30 5.05 6.03 14.74
N ARG A 31 5.36 4.93 14.04
CA ARG A 31 6.70 4.69 13.48
C ARG A 31 6.63 4.34 12.00
N PRO A 32 7.57 4.86 11.19
CA PRO A 32 7.71 4.43 9.81
C PRO A 32 7.94 2.92 9.70
N ILE A 33 7.33 2.31 8.69
CA ILE A 33 7.64 0.94 8.31
C ILE A 33 9.06 0.93 7.72
N GLN A 34 9.99 0.31 8.44
CA GLN A 34 11.38 0.18 8.06
C GLN A 34 11.84 -1.26 8.20
N VAL A 35 12.37 -1.82 7.11
CA VAL A 35 13.01 -3.15 7.12
C VAL A 35 14.39 -3.08 7.77
N GLU A 36 14.88 -4.22 8.25
CA GLU A 36 16.13 -4.28 9.00
C GLU A 36 17.36 -3.93 8.15
N ILE A 37 17.42 -4.45 6.92
CA ILE A 37 18.52 -4.22 5.98
C ILE A 37 17.99 -4.34 4.54
N GLY A 38 18.63 -3.61 3.63
CA GLY A 38 18.33 -3.62 2.20
C GLY A 38 17.09 -2.80 1.84
N HIS A 39 16.46 -3.15 0.73
CA HIS A 39 15.27 -2.47 0.24
C HIS A 39 14.00 -3.18 0.71
N ALA A 40 12.98 -2.40 1.06
CA ALA A 40 11.65 -2.91 1.33
C ALA A 40 10.99 -3.34 0.00
N ALA A 41 10.30 -4.48 0.01
CA ALA A 41 9.47 -4.94 -1.09
C ALA A 41 8.00 -5.01 -0.65
N PRO A 42 7.24 -3.89 -0.71
CA PRO A 42 5.86 -3.83 -0.24
C PRO A 42 4.88 -4.49 -1.23
N LEU A 43 3.88 -5.20 -0.70
CA LEU A 43 2.77 -5.80 -1.43
C LEU A 43 1.45 -5.59 -0.64
N PRO A 44 0.56 -4.69 -1.12
CA PRO A 44 -0.79 -4.58 -0.57
C PRO A 44 -1.66 -5.76 -1.03
N VAL A 45 -2.17 -6.57 -0.09
CA VAL A 45 -2.99 -7.76 -0.37
C VAL A 45 -3.89 -8.08 0.81
N ASP A 46 -5.11 -8.56 0.55
CA ASP A 46 -5.98 -9.12 1.59
C ASP A 46 -5.42 -10.49 2.03
N TYR A 47 -4.65 -10.49 3.13
CA TYR A 47 -3.87 -11.65 3.54
C TYR A 47 -4.69 -12.65 4.37
N ASP A 48 -5.67 -12.21 5.16
CA ASP A 48 -6.50 -13.08 5.99
C ASP A 48 -7.94 -13.27 5.48
N GLY A 49 -8.31 -12.61 4.37
CA GLY A 49 -9.63 -12.73 3.76
C GLY A 49 -10.70 -11.90 4.45
N ASP A 50 -10.32 -10.87 5.22
CA ASP A 50 -11.26 -9.98 5.90
C ASP A 50 -11.79 -8.85 5.01
N GLY A 51 -11.34 -8.80 3.75
CA GLY A 51 -11.76 -7.80 2.76
C GLY A 51 -11.03 -6.46 2.88
N ARG A 52 -10.02 -6.34 3.76
CA ARG A 52 -9.12 -5.20 3.85
C ARG A 52 -7.74 -5.58 3.35
N ARG A 53 -7.11 -4.72 2.55
CA ARG A 53 -5.73 -4.95 2.11
C ARG A 53 -4.77 -4.68 3.26
N ASP A 54 -4.05 -5.73 3.64
CA ASP A 54 -2.88 -5.69 4.50
C ASP A 54 -1.64 -5.27 3.73
N LEU A 55 -0.55 -5.03 4.46
CA LEU A 55 0.74 -4.74 3.85
C LEU A 55 1.75 -5.82 4.19
N LEU A 56 2.10 -6.64 3.20
CA LEU A 56 3.24 -7.54 3.28
C LEU A 56 4.50 -6.77 2.86
N VAL A 57 5.59 -6.95 3.60
CA VAL A 57 6.86 -6.28 3.30
C VAL A 57 7.99 -7.29 3.35
N GLY A 58 8.52 -7.63 2.18
CA GLY A 58 9.74 -8.41 2.07
C GLY A 58 10.97 -7.59 2.47
N GLN A 59 11.95 -8.26 3.06
CA GLN A 59 13.24 -7.66 3.41
C GLN A 59 14.42 -8.53 2.98
N PHE A 60 15.57 -7.91 2.74
CA PHE A 60 16.81 -8.62 2.45
C PHE A 60 17.31 -9.42 3.66
N GLY A 61 17.12 -8.89 4.87
CA GLY A 61 17.51 -9.55 6.13
C GLY A 61 16.89 -10.94 6.26
N ASP A 62 17.73 -11.97 6.11
CA ASP A 62 17.38 -13.40 6.10
C ASP A 62 16.28 -13.79 5.10
N GLY A 63 15.99 -12.94 4.10
CA GLY A 63 14.90 -13.16 3.14
C GLY A 63 13.51 -13.25 3.77
N LYS A 64 13.30 -12.65 4.95
CA LYS A 64 12.03 -12.71 5.69
C LYS A 64 10.97 -11.77 5.12
N LEU A 65 9.71 -12.09 5.39
CA LEU A 65 8.56 -11.22 5.11
C LEU A 65 7.86 -10.82 6.40
N ARG A 66 7.54 -9.53 6.53
CA ARG A 66 6.72 -8.97 7.61
C ARG A 66 5.28 -8.76 7.11
N ILE A 67 4.30 -9.06 7.95
CA ILE A 67 2.87 -8.83 7.69
C ILE A 67 2.39 -7.74 8.63
N TYR A 68 1.88 -6.65 8.06
CA TYR A 68 1.21 -5.58 8.80
C TYR A 68 -0.30 -5.67 8.54
N ARG A 69 -1.06 -6.15 9.52
CA ARG A 69 -2.52 -6.24 9.44
C ARG A 69 -3.15 -4.85 9.35
N ASN A 70 -4.09 -4.65 8.43
CA ASN A 70 -4.86 -3.42 8.31
C ASN A 70 -6.06 -3.44 9.27
N GLN A 71 -6.03 -2.56 10.27
CA GLN A 71 -7.10 -2.40 11.26
C GLN A 71 -8.08 -1.26 10.91
N GLY A 72 -7.85 -0.57 9.79
CA GLY A 72 -8.65 0.54 9.28
C GLY A 72 -9.52 0.14 8.09
N SER A 73 -9.42 0.88 6.98
CA SER A 73 -10.05 0.53 5.71
C SER A 73 -9.03 0.55 4.57
N ASP A 74 -9.47 0.24 3.35
CA ASP A 74 -8.64 0.33 2.15
C ASP A 74 -8.29 1.77 1.78
N GLU A 75 -9.21 2.71 2.04
CA GLU A 75 -9.04 4.14 1.80
C GLU A 75 -8.25 4.83 2.91
N SER A 76 -8.29 4.29 4.12
CA SER A 76 -7.57 4.80 5.28
C SER A 76 -6.97 3.65 6.09
N PRO A 77 -5.85 3.07 5.61
CA PRO A 77 -5.24 1.92 6.27
C PRO A 77 -4.62 2.32 7.61
N ALA A 78 -4.79 1.46 8.61
CA ALA A 78 -4.21 1.63 9.94
C ALA A 78 -3.40 0.38 10.30
N PHE A 79 -2.09 0.44 10.05
CA PHE A 79 -1.19 -0.68 10.32
C PHE A 79 -0.68 -0.64 11.77
N GLY A 80 -0.70 -1.80 12.43
CA GLY A 80 -0.13 -2.00 13.76
C GLY A 80 1.29 -2.57 13.73
N SER A 81 1.66 -3.32 14.77
CA SER A 81 2.89 -4.13 14.76
C SER A 81 2.85 -5.20 13.65
N PHE A 82 4.02 -5.68 13.24
CA PHE A 82 4.10 -6.78 12.29
C PHE A 82 4.29 -8.14 12.97
N GLU A 83 3.96 -9.18 12.21
CA GLU A 83 4.41 -10.56 12.46
C GLU A 83 5.23 -11.06 11.27
N TYR A 84 6.11 -12.04 11.48
CA TYR A 84 6.80 -12.69 10.36
C TYR A 84 5.88 -13.69 9.68
N PHE A 85 5.90 -13.72 8.35
CA PHE A 85 5.22 -14.74 7.57
C PHE A 85 5.77 -16.13 7.93
N ARG A 86 4.89 -17.12 8.07
CA ARG A 86 5.23 -18.47 8.55
C ARG A 86 4.86 -19.56 7.55
N ALA A 87 5.73 -20.55 7.45
CA ALA A 87 5.47 -21.85 6.83
C ALA A 87 5.39 -22.91 7.92
N GLY A 88 4.18 -23.18 8.41
CA GLY A 88 3.95 -24.02 9.59
C GLY A 88 4.59 -23.40 10.83
N ALA A 89 5.44 -24.16 11.54
CA ALA A 89 6.07 -23.69 12.78
C ALA A 89 7.26 -22.73 12.56
N LYS A 90 7.74 -22.55 11.33
CA LYS A 90 8.94 -21.76 11.01
C LYS A 90 8.57 -20.46 10.32
N GLU A 91 9.39 -19.44 10.52
CA GLU A 91 9.36 -18.23 9.68
C GLU A 91 9.75 -18.63 8.25
N ALA A 92 8.96 -18.18 7.29
CA ALA A 92 9.23 -18.40 5.88
C ALA A 92 10.32 -17.42 5.42
N THR A 93 11.24 -17.93 4.62
CA THR A 93 12.32 -17.15 4.02
C THR A 93 12.36 -17.39 2.53
N VAL A 94 12.69 -16.36 1.76
CA VAL A 94 13.07 -16.47 0.35
C VAL A 94 14.58 -16.63 0.31
N PRO A 95 15.11 -17.79 -0.11
CA PRO A 95 16.55 -17.99 -0.20
C PRO A 95 17.17 -16.98 -1.16
N PHE A 96 18.29 -16.40 -0.75
CA PHE A 96 19.19 -15.66 -1.64
C PHE A 96 20.50 -16.44 -1.75
N GLY A 97 21.12 -16.38 -2.93
CA GLY A 97 22.40 -17.02 -3.23
C GLY A 97 23.58 -16.09 -2.99
#